data_AF-A0A972QSV6-F1
#
_entry.id   AF-A0A972QSV6-F1
#
_cell.length_a   1.000
_cell.length_b   1.000
_cell.length_c   1.000
_cell.angle_alpha   90.00
_cell.angle_beta   90.00
_cell.angle_gamma   90.00
#
_symmetry.space_group_name_H-M   'P 1'
#
loop_
_entity.id
_entity.type
_entity.pdbx_description
1 polymer ?
#
loop_
_entity_poly.entity_id
_entity_poly.type
_entity_poly.pdbx_seq_one_letter_code
_entity_poly.pdbx_strand_id
1 'polypeptide(L)' 'DDFSLDASIIIGSTREVLNIIEWLEAGAHLVTVVPKLLEGMIVHPYSKETVQMFLDDAAKTEKA' A
#
# COMPACT_ATOMS: atom_id res chain seq x y z
N ASP A 1 -21.23 -9.39 -11.87
CA ASP A 1 -20.64 -10.73 -11.90
C ASP A 1 -20.46 -11.24 -10.49
N ASP A 2 -21.38 -12.09 -10.05
CA ASP A 2 -21.18 -12.89 -8.84
C ASP A 2 -21.85 -14.25 -9.09
N PHE A 3 -21.09 -15.14 -9.75
CA PHE A 3 -21.55 -16.48 -10.13
C PHE A 3 -21.62 -17.44 -8.93
N SER A 4 -21.50 -16.94 -7.69
CA SER A 4 -21.58 -17.72 -6.44
C SER A 4 -20.59 -18.89 -6.40
N LEU A 5 -19.43 -18.72 -7.04
CA LEU A 5 -18.40 -19.75 -7.09
C LEU A 5 -17.59 -19.72 -5.79
N ASP A 6 -17.37 -20.87 -5.18
CA ASP A 6 -16.47 -21.01 -4.01
C ASP A 6 -14.99 -20.73 -4.37
N ALA A 7 -14.67 -20.67 -5.67
CA ALA A 7 -13.32 -20.46 -6.16
C ALA A 7 -12.87 -19.00 -5.96
N SER A 8 -11.70 -18.82 -5.32
CA SER A 8 -11.06 -17.53 -5.14
C SER A 8 -10.07 -17.22 -6.26
N ILE A 9 -10.05 -15.96 -6.72
CA ILE A 9 -9.09 -15.46 -7.70
C ILE A 9 -7.78 -15.10 -6.99
N ILE A 10 -6.74 -15.88 -7.26
CA ILE A 10 -5.36 -15.65 -6.78
C ILE A 10 -4.50 -15.14 -7.92
N ILE A 11 -4.04 -13.89 -7.83
CA ILE A 11 -3.17 -13.28 -8.82
C ILE A 11 -1.70 -13.44 -8.41
N GLY A 12 -0.84 -13.79 -9.37
CA GLY A 12 0.61 -13.84 -9.17
C GLY A 12 1.40 -13.11 -10.25
N SER A 13 2.71 -13.30 -10.27
CA SER A 13 3.63 -12.63 -11.22
C SER A 13 3.54 -11.09 -11.19
N THR A 14 3.32 -10.50 -10.01
CA THR A 14 3.37 -9.05 -9.79
C THR A 14 4.75 -8.48 -10.17
N ARG A 15 4.79 -7.39 -10.94
CA ARG A 15 6.03 -6.72 -11.33
C ARG A 15 6.20 -5.37 -10.65
N GLU A 16 5.09 -4.68 -10.39
CA GLU A 16 5.07 -3.33 -9.86
C GLU A 16 3.97 -3.17 -8.81
N VAL A 17 4.10 -2.13 -7.96
CA VAL A 17 3.10 -1.77 -6.94
C VAL A 17 1.74 -1.47 -7.58
N LEU A 18 1.74 -0.83 -8.75
CA LEU A 18 0.51 -0.49 -9.47
C LEU A 18 -0.32 -1.73 -9.83
N ASN A 19 0.33 -2.83 -10.26
CA ASN A 19 -0.40 -4.08 -10.56
C ASN A 19 -1.18 -4.57 -9.34
N ILE A 20 -0.59 -4.47 -8.15
CA ILE A 20 -1.21 -4.95 -6.91
C ILE A 20 -2.45 -4.11 -6.60
N ILE A 21 -2.36 -2.79 -6.74
CA ILE A 21 -3.48 -1.86 -6.53
C ILE A 21 -4.61 -2.17 -7.52
N GLU A 22 -4.29 -2.20 -8.82
CA GLU A 22 -5.28 -2.43 -9.88
C GLU A 22 -6.00 -3.77 -9.73
N TRP A 23 -5.29 -4.83 -9.35
CA TRP A 23 -5.90 -6.15 -9.20
C TRP A 23 -6.77 -6.27 -7.95
N LEU A 24 -6.39 -5.61 -6.85
CA LEU A 24 -7.26 -5.51 -5.68
C LEU A 24 -8.52 -4.70 -6.00
N GLU A 25 -8.40 -3.59 -6.72
CA GLU A 25 -9.54 -2.78 -7.18
C GLU A 25 -10.45 -3.56 -8.16
N ALA A 26 -9.86 -4.41 -9.00
CA ALA A 26 -10.58 -5.29 -9.92
C ALA A 26 -11.30 -6.47 -9.23
N GLY A 27 -11.15 -6.65 -7.92
CA GLY A 27 -11.83 -7.71 -7.15
C GLY A 27 -11.05 -9.02 -7.04
N ALA A 28 -9.72 -9.00 -7.18
CA ALA A 28 -8.91 -10.15 -6.82
C ALA A 28 -9.07 -10.48 -5.32
N HIS A 29 -9.19 -11.77 -5.01
CA HIS A 29 -9.35 -12.23 -3.63
C HIS A 29 -8.00 -12.25 -2.90
N LEU A 30 -6.94 -12.60 -3.64
CA LEU A 30 -5.57 -12.64 -3.14
C LEU A 30 -4.60 -12.22 -4.23
N VAL A 31 -3.60 -11.42 -3.87
CA VAL A 31 -2.48 -11.06 -4.76
C VAL A 31 -1.19 -11.50 -4.09
N THR A 32 -0.45 -12.41 -4.72
CA THR A 32 0.87 -12.85 -4.24
C THR A 32 1.92 -11.83 -4.64
N VAL A 33 2.71 -11.36 -3.68
CA VAL A 33 3.70 -10.29 -3.89
C VAL A 33 5.10 -10.74 -3.46
N VAL A 34 6.12 -10.27 -4.16
CA VAL A 34 7.51 -10.40 -3.66
C VAL A 34 7.73 -9.38 -2.54
N PRO A 35 8.51 -9.70 -1.48
CA PRO A 35 8.67 -8.82 -0.32
C PRO A 35 9.08 -7.38 -0.65
N LYS A 36 9.93 -7.20 -1.67
CA LYS A 36 10.38 -5.87 -2.12
C LYS A 36 9.23 -4.95 -2.57
N LEU A 37 8.15 -5.49 -3.12
CA LEU A 37 7.00 -4.67 -3.55
C LEU A 37 6.20 -4.15 -2.36
N LEU A 38 6.18 -4.86 -1.22
CA LEU A 38 5.51 -4.39 -0.01
C LEU A 38 6.14 -3.11 0.54
N GLU A 39 7.46 -2.95 0.43
CA GLU A 39 8.15 -1.73 0.85
C GLU A 39 7.59 -0.48 0.12
N GLY A 40 7.36 -0.60 -1.19
CA GLY A 40 6.76 0.46 -2.00
C GLY A 40 5.28 0.71 -1.71
N MET A 41 4.57 -0.27 -1.16
CA MET A 41 3.18 -0.11 -0.72
C MET A 41 3.04 0.60 0.63
N ILE A 42 4.02 0.43 1.53
CA ILE A 42 3.99 1.00 2.89
C ILE A 42 4.43 2.47 2.90
N VAL A 43 5.37 2.84 2.03
CA VAL A 43 6.08 4.12 2.13
C VAL A 43 5.66 5.09 1.03
N HIS A 44 4.94 6.15 1.43
CA HIS A 44 4.64 7.28 0.53
C HIS A 44 5.50 8.52 0.89
N PRO A 45 6.06 9.25 -0.09
CA PRO A 45 6.85 10.46 0.16
C PRO A 45 6.13 11.51 1.02
N TYR A 46 4.84 11.77 0.75
CA TYR A 46 4.06 12.72 1.54
C TYR A 46 3.80 12.26 2.98
N SER A 47 3.74 10.96 3.25
CA SER A 47 3.65 10.45 4.62
C SER A 47 4.94 10.79 5.39
N LYS A 48 6.11 10.64 4.75
CA LYS A 48 7.40 11.02 5.35
C LYS A 48 7.47 12.52 5.61
N GLU A 49 7.08 13.33 4.63
CA GLU A 49 7.02 14.79 4.77
C GLU A 49 6.11 15.21 5.93
N THR A 50 4.93 14.60 6.04
CA THR A 50 3.98 14.91 7.12
C THR A 50 4.51 14.52 8.49
N VAL A 51 5.17 13.37 8.61
CA VAL A 51 5.85 12.99 9.86
C VAL A 51 6.92 14.01 10.23
N GLN A 52 7.71 14.51 9.26
CA GLN A 52 8.71 15.54 9.53
C GLN A 52 8.06 16.85 10.02
N MET A 53 6.96 17.28 9.39
CA MET A 53 6.22 18.47 9.83
C MET A 53 5.75 18.35 11.30
N PHE A 54 5.23 17.18 11.69
CA PHE A 54 4.84 16.95 13.09
C PHE A 54 6.02 17.06 14.07
N LEU A 55 7.18 16.52 13.72
CA LEU A 55 8.37 16.59 14.55
C LEU A 55 8.88 18.03 14.68
N ASP A 56 8.86 18.78 13.58
CA ASP A 56 9.29 20.18 13.55
C ASP A 56 8.38 21.07 14.41
N ASP A 57 7.07 20.86 14.33
CA ASP A 57 6.11 21.61 15.13
C ASP A 57 6.21 21.27 16.62
N ALA A 58 6.40 19.99 16.98
CA ALA A 58 6.66 19.58 18.35
C ALA A 58 7.93 20.27 18.91
N ALA A 59 9.03 20.26 18.14
CA ALA A 59 10.29 20.89 18.55
C ALA A 59 10.19 22.41 18.73
N LYS A 60 9.26 23.10 18.04
CA LYS A 60 8.97 24.53 18.26
C LYS A 60 8.28 24.75 19.61
N THR A 61 7.39 23.84 20.01
CA THR A 61 6.67 23.95 21.29
C THR A 61 7.55 23.64 22.50
N GLU A 62 8.57 22.78 22.37
CA GLU A 62 9.51 22.47 23.46
C GLU A 62 10.48 23.62 23.79
N LYS A 63 10.66 24.57 22.87
CA LYS A 63 11.60 25.71 23.01
C LYS A 63 10.94 26.99 23.53
N ALA A 64 9.62 26.98 23.74
CA ALA A 64 8.82 28.11 24.23
C ALA A 64 8.53 27.95 25.74
#